data_AF-A0AAV0X5M8-F1
#
_entry.id   AF-A0AAV0X5M8-F1
#
_cell.length_a   1.000
_cell.length_b   1.000
_cell.length_c   1.000
_cell.angle_alpha   90.00
_cell.angle_beta   90.00
_cell.angle_gamma   90.00
#
_symmetry.space_group_name_H-M   'P 1'
#
loop_
_entity.id
_entity.type
_entity.pdbx_description
1 polymer ?
#
loop_
_entity_poly.entity_id
_entity_poly.type
_entity_poly.pdbx_seq_one_letter_code
_entity_poly.pdbx_strand_id
1 'polypeptide(L)'
;MKPLATCEKPSFKRLIRGLTSDSIVLPYRKALVSELNHKYKAYVEMLTGFIEKQSYVCVTADIWSSNNKSCLGMTCHFIDELNYSRYSYILACRRIKGNHTYLNIAKVIKEIMLDFKIENEKVTHVVTDNASNFGKAFRTFSKQFNVTDTHISDSNYLGLISSDDSDSDVNISSDDDVNDSNLEFYVVDLSSLMLNHKETITNTMSLPSHLTCSAHTLNLIASVDTAKIVDQAYNSISKITFKNLSSFWNLLSRSTVVSDKVFDLCSCKFPVPNLTKWNSMYDAVHKVVTNKQNLVLVFNELKMKKMKKNEWSFLEEYCKVMGPLQYHRINCKVKGLVI
;
A
#
# COMPACT_ATOMS: atom_id res chain seq x y z
N MET A 1 6.28 -4.77 -17.93
CA MET A 1 6.22 -6.23 -18.19
C MET A 1 5.18 -6.53 -19.26
N LYS A 2 5.43 -7.49 -20.16
CA LYS A 2 4.44 -7.97 -21.15
C LYS A 2 3.92 -9.36 -20.71
N PRO A 3 2.68 -9.75 -21.07
CA PRO A 3 2.16 -11.09 -20.74
C PRO A 3 3.00 -12.20 -21.38
N LEU A 4 3.09 -13.37 -20.74
CA LEU A 4 3.82 -14.53 -21.29
C LEU A 4 3.31 -14.96 -22.67
N ALA A 5 2.02 -14.78 -22.96
CA ALA A 5 1.44 -15.01 -24.29
C ALA A 5 2.10 -14.17 -25.42
N THR A 6 2.88 -13.15 -25.08
CA THR A 6 3.65 -12.37 -26.05
C THR A 6 4.66 -13.24 -26.81
N CYS A 7 5.23 -14.28 -26.19
CA CYS A 7 6.16 -15.19 -26.86
C CYS A 7 5.50 -15.96 -28.03
N GLU A 8 4.17 -16.08 -28.02
CA GLU A 8 3.41 -16.81 -29.03
C GLU A 8 3.02 -15.92 -30.22
N LYS A 9 3.11 -14.59 -30.09
CA LYS A 9 2.71 -13.64 -31.14
C LYS A 9 3.58 -13.80 -32.39
N PRO A 10 2.99 -13.88 -33.61
CA PRO A 10 3.75 -14.04 -34.85
C PRO A 10 4.79 -12.93 -35.06
N SER A 11 4.45 -11.69 -34.72
CA SER A 11 5.37 -10.55 -34.82
C SER A 11 6.58 -10.69 -33.89
N PHE A 12 6.37 -11.16 -32.66
CA PHE A 12 7.46 -11.41 -31.71
C PHE A 12 8.35 -12.55 -32.19
N LYS A 13 7.76 -13.65 -32.68
CA LYS A 13 8.53 -14.78 -33.24
C LYS A 13 9.38 -14.36 -34.45
N ARG A 14 8.82 -13.57 -35.37
CA ARG A 14 9.57 -13.01 -36.51
C ARG A 14 10.72 -12.13 -36.05
N LEU A 15 10.48 -11.25 -35.07
CA LEU A 15 11.53 -10.39 -34.51
C LEU A 15 12.69 -11.22 -33.94
N ILE A 16 12.41 -12.18 -33.06
CA ILE A 16 13.48 -12.97 -32.42
C ILE A 16 14.24 -13.81 -33.45
N ARG A 17 13.55 -14.43 -34.41
CA ARG A 17 14.22 -15.17 -35.50
C ARG A 17 15.10 -14.27 -36.36
N GLY A 18 14.61 -13.09 -36.74
CA GLY A 18 15.39 -12.12 -37.50
C GLY A 18 16.61 -11.57 -36.75
N LEU A 19 16.58 -11.53 -35.42
CA LEU A 19 17.72 -11.13 -34.58
C LEU A 19 18.72 -12.26 -34.29
N THR A 20 18.33 -13.50 -34.52
CA THR A 20 19.14 -14.68 -34.14
C THR A 20 19.34 -15.58 -35.35
N SER A 21 18.45 -16.55 -35.57
CA SER A 21 18.41 -17.44 -36.72
C SER A 21 17.02 -18.05 -36.88
N ASP A 22 16.62 -18.39 -38.10
CA ASP A 22 15.38 -19.12 -38.37
C ASP A 22 15.38 -20.55 -37.81
N SER A 23 16.55 -21.12 -37.52
CA SER A 23 16.70 -22.46 -36.94
C SER A 23 16.42 -22.54 -35.43
N ILE A 24 16.26 -21.41 -34.74
CA ILE A 24 16.03 -21.39 -33.29
C ILE A 24 14.61 -21.82 -32.94
N VAL A 25 14.52 -22.80 -32.03
CA VAL A 25 13.28 -23.21 -31.39
C VAL A 25 12.94 -22.20 -30.30
N LEU A 26 11.93 -21.37 -30.56
CA LEU A 26 11.45 -20.40 -29.59
C LEU A 26 10.59 -21.06 -28.50
N PRO A 27 10.79 -20.72 -27.22
CA PRO A 27 9.97 -21.25 -26.15
C PRO A 27 8.53 -20.76 -26.31
N TYR A 28 7.58 -21.68 -26.14
CA TYR A 28 6.16 -21.38 -26.09
C TYR A 28 5.72 -21.10 -24.65
N ARG A 29 4.49 -20.62 -24.47
CA ARG A 29 4.03 -20.11 -23.17
C ARG A 29 4.16 -21.15 -22.05
N LYS A 30 3.84 -22.43 -22.30
CA LYS A 30 3.94 -23.45 -21.23
C LYS A 30 5.39 -23.73 -20.84
N ALA A 31 6.33 -23.72 -21.79
CA ALA A 31 7.75 -23.86 -21.49
C ALA A 31 8.25 -22.72 -20.59
N LEU A 32 7.90 -21.46 -20.90
CA LEU A 32 8.23 -20.32 -20.07
C LEU A 32 7.59 -20.39 -18.67
N VAL A 33 6.33 -20.85 -18.57
CA VAL A 33 5.67 -21.05 -17.27
C VAL A 33 6.39 -22.13 -16.45
N SER A 34 6.76 -23.24 -17.08
CA SER A 34 7.52 -24.33 -16.43
C SER A 34 8.85 -23.82 -15.89
N GLU A 35 9.60 -23.09 -16.71
CA GLU A 35 10.89 -22.49 -16.33
C GLU A 35 10.74 -21.48 -15.18
N LEU A 36 9.73 -20.60 -15.24
CA LEU A 36 9.44 -19.66 -14.16
C LEU A 36 9.09 -20.37 -12.86
N ASN A 37 8.29 -21.44 -12.92
CA ASN A 37 7.95 -22.23 -11.74
C ASN A 37 9.18 -22.93 -11.16
N HIS A 38 10.08 -23.44 -11.99
CA HIS A 38 11.33 -24.04 -11.54
C HIS A 38 12.22 -23.00 -10.85
N LYS A 39 12.42 -21.83 -11.47
CA LYS A 39 13.15 -20.71 -10.86
C LYS A 39 12.52 -20.22 -9.57
N TYR A 40 11.19 -20.17 -9.51
CA TYR A 40 10.47 -19.78 -8.30
C TYR A 40 10.70 -20.79 -7.16
N LYS A 41 10.63 -22.09 -7.42
CA LYS A 41 10.93 -23.12 -6.40
C LYS A 41 12.37 -23.02 -5.89
N ALA A 42 13.33 -22.92 -6.81
CA ALA A 42 14.74 -22.74 -6.44
C ALA A 42 14.97 -21.45 -5.63
N TYR A 43 14.27 -20.36 -5.96
CA TYR A 43 14.30 -19.12 -5.20
C TYR A 43 13.75 -19.27 -3.78
N VAL A 44 12.61 -19.95 -3.63
CA VAL A 44 11.99 -20.21 -2.32
C VAL A 44 12.90 -21.09 -1.47
N GLU A 45 13.47 -22.16 -2.03
CA GLU A 45 14.42 -23.04 -1.34
C GLU A 45 15.67 -22.27 -0.88
N MET A 46 16.29 -21.52 -1.78
CA MET A 46 17.45 -20.67 -1.48
C MET A 46 17.14 -19.66 -0.37
N LEU A 47 16.04 -18.91 -0.49
CA LEU A 47 15.69 -17.87 0.47
C LEU A 47 15.32 -18.45 1.83
N THR A 48 14.60 -19.58 1.86
CA THR A 48 14.29 -20.30 3.11
C THR A 48 15.58 -20.70 3.82
N GLY A 49 16.57 -21.24 3.08
CA GLY A 49 17.87 -21.60 3.66
C GLY A 49 18.69 -20.40 4.14
N PHE A 50 18.54 -19.21 3.52
CA PHE A 50 19.16 -17.99 4.03
C PHE A 50 18.50 -17.49 5.31
N ILE A 51 17.16 -17.49 5.35
CA ILE A 51 16.39 -17.08 6.52
C ILE A 51 16.68 -18.02 7.69
N GLU A 52 16.77 -19.33 7.47
CA GLU A 52 17.07 -20.32 8.51
C GLU A 52 18.34 -19.98 9.30
N LYS A 53 19.40 -19.52 8.61
CA LYS A 53 20.68 -19.14 9.22
C LYS A 53 20.65 -17.86 10.04
N GLN A 54 19.65 -17.01 9.88
CA GLN A 54 19.57 -15.76 10.62
C GLN A 54 18.99 -16.00 12.01
N SER A 55 19.46 -15.29 13.04
CA SER A 55 18.80 -15.30 14.35
C SER A 55 17.46 -14.58 14.30
N TYR A 56 17.40 -13.48 13.56
CA TYR A 56 16.25 -12.58 13.50
C TYR A 56 16.05 -12.01 12.10
N VAL A 57 14.79 -11.77 11.73
CA VAL A 57 14.43 -11.07 10.50
C VAL A 57 13.39 -9.98 10.78
N CYS A 58 13.26 -9.05 9.84
CA CYS A 58 12.20 -8.05 9.80
C CYS A 58 11.43 -8.20 8.49
N VAL A 59 10.12 -8.02 8.53
CA VAL A 59 9.26 -8.16 7.35
C VAL A 59 8.56 -6.85 7.09
N THR A 60 8.39 -6.46 5.83
CA THR A 60 7.46 -5.39 5.46
C THR A 60 6.31 -5.94 4.65
N ALA A 61 5.11 -5.36 4.81
CA ALA A 61 3.94 -5.71 4.03
C ALA A 61 3.23 -4.46 3.52
N ASP A 62 2.80 -4.51 2.26
CA ASP A 62 2.02 -3.45 1.62
C ASP A 62 0.83 -4.06 0.87
N ILE A 63 -0.30 -3.36 0.88
CA ILE A 63 -1.49 -3.76 0.13
C ILE A 63 -1.86 -2.63 -0.83
N TRP A 64 -1.97 -2.98 -2.11
CA TRP A 64 -2.44 -2.04 -3.12
C TRP A 64 -3.54 -2.67 -3.98
N SER A 65 -4.40 -1.80 -4.52
CA SER A 65 -5.44 -2.16 -5.48
C SER A 65 -5.08 -1.64 -6.86
N SER A 66 -5.22 -2.47 -7.88
CA SER A 66 -5.02 -2.14 -9.30
C SER A 66 -5.95 -2.99 -10.17
N ASN A 67 -6.63 -2.37 -11.13
CA ASN A 67 -7.53 -3.06 -12.08
C ASN A 67 -8.55 -3.99 -11.40
N ASN A 68 -9.24 -3.48 -10.36
CA ASN A 68 -10.22 -4.21 -9.55
C ASN A 68 -9.67 -5.51 -8.92
N LYS A 69 -8.36 -5.55 -8.71
CA LYS A 69 -7.67 -6.62 -8.01
C LYS A 69 -6.79 -6.02 -6.95
N SER A 70 -6.64 -6.74 -5.87
CA SER A 70 -5.81 -6.28 -4.76
C SER A 70 -4.73 -7.30 -4.50
N CYS A 71 -3.55 -6.78 -4.23
CA CYS A 71 -2.35 -7.57 -4.01
C CYS A 71 -1.71 -7.16 -2.69
N LEU A 72 -1.16 -8.14 -2.00
CA LEU A 72 -0.30 -7.97 -0.85
C LEU A 72 1.12 -8.33 -1.27
N GLY A 73 2.01 -7.36 -1.13
CA GLY A 73 3.44 -7.55 -1.27
C GLY A 73 4.05 -7.76 0.11
N MET A 74 4.99 -8.70 0.23
CA MET A 74 5.78 -8.88 1.43
C MET A 74 7.26 -9.04 1.09
N THR A 75 8.11 -8.40 1.88
CA THR A 75 9.57 -8.49 1.78
C THR A 75 10.18 -8.86 3.12
N CYS A 76 11.25 -9.64 3.09
CA CYS A 76 12.05 -10.03 4.25
C CYS A 76 13.38 -9.27 4.22
N HIS A 77 13.82 -8.83 5.39
CA HIS A 77 15.03 -8.06 5.60
C HIS A 77 15.81 -8.66 6.76
N PHE A 78 17.12 -8.78 6.58
CA PHE A 78 18.04 -9.17 7.63
C PHE A 78 19.41 -8.54 7.38
N ILE A 79 20.22 -8.48 8.42
CA ILE A 79 21.59 -7.97 8.38
C ILE A 79 22.51 -9.18 8.52
N ASP A 80 23.44 -9.33 7.60
CA ASP A 80 24.48 -10.34 7.69
C ASP A 80 25.46 -9.95 8.81
N GLU A 81 25.63 -10.84 9.78
CA GLU A 81 26.44 -10.60 10.98
C GLU A 81 27.94 -10.48 10.68
N LEU A 82 28.42 -10.97 9.53
CA LEU A 82 29.84 -10.93 9.18
C LEU A 82 30.26 -9.62 8.52
N ASN A 83 29.41 -9.08 7.64
CA ASN A 83 29.74 -7.90 6.82
C ASN A 83 28.82 -6.70 7.10
N TYR A 84 27.84 -6.84 8.01
CA TYR A 84 26.83 -5.84 8.35
C TYR A 84 26.03 -5.30 7.17
N SER A 85 26.01 -6.04 6.06
CA SER A 85 25.23 -5.69 4.88
C SER A 85 23.79 -6.12 5.10
N ARG A 86 22.89 -5.19 4.83
CA ARG A 86 21.46 -5.45 4.89
C ARG A 86 20.99 -6.06 3.57
N TYR A 87 20.40 -7.24 3.65
CA TYR A 87 19.77 -7.90 2.52
C TYR A 87 18.25 -7.69 2.56
N SER A 88 17.63 -7.72 1.39
CA SER A 88 16.20 -7.49 1.21
C SER A 88 15.69 -8.38 0.10
N TYR A 89 14.74 -9.26 0.42
CA TYR A 89 14.21 -10.27 -0.48
C TYR A 89 12.69 -10.20 -0.55
N ILE A 90 12.12 -10.53 -1.70
CA ILE A 90 10.67 -10.56 -1.89
C ILE A 90 10.17 -11.93 -1.42
N LEU A 91 9.29 -11.95 -0.43
CA LEU A 91 8.59 -13.18 -0.03
C LEU A 91 7.41 -13.44 -0.97
N ALA A 92 6.62 -12.40 -1.25
CA ALA A 92 5.38 -12.58 -1.98
C ALA A 92 4.90 -11.33 -2.71
N CYS A 93 4.17 -11.56 -3.79
CA CYS A 93 3.21 -10.63 -4.39
C CYS A 93 1.92 -11.44 -4.63
N ARG A 94 1.08 -11.56 -3.61
CA ARG A 94 -0.11 -12.42 -3.62
C ARG A 94 -1.38 -11.62 -3.84
N ARG A 95 -2.27 -12.16 -4.66
CA ARG A 95 -3.62 -11.59 -4.81
C ARG A 95 -4.44 -11.87 -3.57
N ILE A 96 -4.97 -10.82 -2.94
CA ILE A 96 -6.04 -10.93 -1.95
C ILE A 96 -7.36 -11.07 -2.72
N LYS A 97 -8.12 -12.13 -2.43
CA LYS A 97 -9.46 -12.33 -2.96
C LYS A 97 -10.49 -11.93 -1.91
N GLY A 98 -11.57 -11.30 -2.33
CA GLY A 98 -12.62 -10.80 -1.43
C GLY A 98 -12.23 -9.50 -0.72
N ASN A 99 -12.95 -9.20 0.36
CA ASN A 99 -12.77 -7.97 1.12
C ASN A 99 -11.44 -7.95 1.88
N HIS A 100 -10.88 -6.76 2.07
CA HIS A 100 -9.63 -6.54 2.83
C HIS A 100 -9.89 -6.54 4.34
N THR A 101 -10.63 -7.53 4.82
CA THR A 101 -10.86 -7.66 6.26
C THR A 101 -9.55 -8.00 6.95
N TYR A 102 -9.40 -7.52 8.18
CA TYR A 102 -8.24 -7.81 9.02
C TYR A 102 -7.97 -9.33 9.18
N LEU A 103 -9.03 -10.16 9.18
CA LEU A 103 -8.96 -11.63 9.15
C LEU A 103 -8.26 -12.17 7.89
N ASN A 104 -8.68 -11.68 6.73
CA ASN A 104 -8.14 -12.12 5.44
C ASN A 104 -6.67 -11.68 5.29
N ILE A 105 -6.33 -10.47 5.75
CA ILE A 105 -4.96 -9.96 5.77
C ILE A 105 -4.08 -10.85 6.66
N ALA A 106 -4.50 -11.11 7.91
CA ALA A 106 -3.75 -11.96 8.83
C ALA A 106 -3.52 -13.36 8.26
N LYS A 107 -4.55 -13.95 7.66
CA LYS A 107 -4.46 -15.25 6.97
C LYS A 107 -3.42 -15.24 5.86
N VAL A 108 -3.48 -14.26 4.95
CA VAL A 108 -2.53 -14.18 3.82
C VAL A 108 -1.09 -13.97 4.31
N ILE A 109 -0.88 -13.13 5.32
CA ILE A 109 0.44 -12.93 5.94
C ILE A 109 0.96 -14.25 6.51
N LYS A 110 0.12 -14.97 7.29
CA LYS A 110 0.51 -16.24 7.90
C LYS A 110 0.85 -17.30 6.85
N GLU A 111 0.04 -17.44 5.81
CA GLU A 111 0.33 -18.36 4.71
C GLU A 111 1.63 -18.01 3.98
N ILE A 112 1.98 -16.72 3.83
CA ILE A 112 3.27 -16.31 3.24
C ILE A 112 4.43 -16.70 4.15
N MET A 113 4.31 -16.49 5.46
CA MET A 113 5.35 -16.89 6.41
C MET A 113 5.55 -18.41 6.42
N LEU A 114 4.48 -19.19 6.34
CA LEU A 114 4.53 -20.65 6.28
C LEU A 114 5.24 -21.17 5.03
N ASP A 115 5.03 -20.57 3.85
CA ASP A 115 5.72 -20.96 2.61
C ASP A 115 7.25 -20.91 2.74
N PHE A 116 7.77 -19.98 3.55
CA PHE A 116 9.20 -19.80 3.80
C PHE A 116 9.65 -20.33 5.17
N LYS A 117 8.79 -21.11 5.85
CA LYS A 117 9.06 -21.69 7.18
C LYS A 117 9.51 -20.64 8.22
N ILE A 118 8.91 -19.45 8.17
CA ILE A 118 9.23 -18.35 9.08
C ILE A 118 8.34 -18.47 10.32
N GLU A 119 8.98 -18.68 11.47
CA GLU A 119 8.32 -18.67 12.78
C GLU A 119 8.12 -17.25 13.30
N ASN A 120 7.11 -17.04 14.14
CA ASN A 120 6.76 -15.69 14.60
C ASN A 120 7.86 -15.11 15.50
N GLU A 121 8.46 -15.95 16.33
CA GLU A 121 9.52 -15.64 17.30
C GLU A 121 10.80 -15.14 16.62
N LYS A 122 11.02 -15.54 15.37
CA LYS A 122 12.15 -15.10 14.53
C LYS A 122 11.92 -13.71 13.92
N VAL A 123 10.66 -13.31 13.78
CA VAL A 123 10.30 -12.00 13.21
C VAL A 123 10.27 -10.97 14.33
N THR A 124 11.24 -10.07 14.28
CA THR A 124 11.29 -8.91 15.19
C THR A 124 10.04 -8.06 15.08
N HIS A 125 9.72 -7.62 13.85
CA HIS A 125 8.55 -6.81 13.55
C HIS A 125 8.08 -7.05 12.12
N VAL A 126 6.77 -6.91 11.91
CA VAL A 126 6.18 -6.66 10.60
C VAL A 126 5.89 -5.16 10.48
N VAL A 127 6.48 -4.51 9.49
CA VAL A 127 6.27 -3.09 9.18
C VAL A 127 5.19 -2.95 8.11
N THR A 128 4.12 -2.24 8.41
CA THR A 128 3.04 -1.96 7.44
C THR A 128 2.73 -0.47 7.38
N ASP A 129 1.92 -0.07 6.40
CA ASP A 129 1.34 1.28 6.44
C ASP A 129 0.35 1.44 7.62
N ASN A 130 -0.05 2.67 7.91
CA ASN A 130 -1.04 3.00 8.93
C ASN A 130 -2.50 2.69 8.52
N ALA A 131 -2.76 1.83 7.53
CA ALA A 131 -4.13 1.50 7.18
C ALA A 131 -4.84 0.78 8.33
N SER A 132 -6.10 1.16 8.59
CA SER A 132 -6.90 0.64 9.71
C SER A 132 -7.01 -0.89 9.70
N ASN A 133 -7.09 -1.50 8.52
CA ASN A 133 -7.20 -2.96 8.37
C ASN A 133 -5.93 -3.70 8.84
N PHE A 134 -4.73 -3.15 8.60
CA PHE A 134 -3.51 -3.71 9.17
C PHE A 134 -3.48 -3.51 10.68
N GLY A 135 -3.77 -2.28 11.15
CA GLY A 135 -3.82 -1.98 12.58
C GLY A 135 -4.76 -2.93 13.34
N LYS A 136 -5.96 -3.18 12.81
CA LYS A 136 -6.92 -4.13 13.40
C LYS A 136 -6.41 -5.57 13.35
N ALA A 137 -5.74 -5.99 12.26
CA ALA A 137 -5.19 -7.34 12.15
C ALA A 137 -4.13 -7.60 13.21
N PHE A 138 -3.16 -6.70 13.34
CA PHE A 138 -2.09 -6.86 14.33
C PHE A 138 -2.59 -6.66 15.76
N ARG A 139 -3.51 -5.72 16.04
CA ARG A 139 -4.12 -5.62 17.38
C ARG A 139 -4.88 -6.89 17.79
N THR A 140 -5.47 -7.61 16.83
CA THR A 140 -6.25 -8.82 17.12
C THR A 140 -5.39 -10.07 17.24
N PHE A 141 -4.34 -10.20 16.42
CA PHE A 141 -3.60 -11.46 16.25
C PHE A 141 -2.14 -11.41 16.68
N SER A 142 -1.57 -10.24 17.00
CA SER A 142 -0.22 -10.21 17.56
C SER A 142 -0.25 -10.59 19.04
N LYS A 143 0.72 -11.41 19.47
CA LYS A 143 0.95 -11.62 20.91
C LYS A 143 1.48 -10.29 21.43
N GLN A 144 0.66 -9.54 22.18
CA GLN A 144 1.18 -8.39 22.91
C GLN A 144 2.31 -8.90 23.83
N PHE A 145 3.51 -8.36 23.63
CA PHE A 145 4.55 -8.45 24.65
C PHE A 145 3.98 -7.77 25.90
N ASN A 146 3.50 -8.58 26.86
CA ASN A 146 3.28 -8.10 28.21
C ASN A 146 4.66 -7.74 28.74
N VAL A 147 4.96 -6.44 28.80
CA VAL A 147 6.15 -5.92 29.49
C VAL A 147 5.92 -6.16 30.99
N THR A 148 6.21 -7.37 31.44
CA THR A 148 6.52 -7.62 32.85
C THR A 148 8.01 -7.39 33.01
N ASP A 149 8.40 -6.14 33.26
CA ASP A 149 9.28 -5.79 34.38
C ASP A 149 9.82 -4.36 34.27
N THR A 150 9.61 -3.63 35.36
CA THR A 150 10.33 -2.43 35.84
C THR A 150 10.09 -1.06 35.15
N HIS A 151 9.23 -0.27 35.82
CA HIS A 151 9.29 1.19 36.00
C HIS A 151 9.95 2.05 34.92
N ILE A 152 9.22 2.36 33.85
CA ILE A 152 9.30 3.69 33.24
C ILE A 152 7.88 4.17 32.91
N SER A 153 7.47 5.23 33.60
CA SER A 153 6.29 6.04 33.29
C SER A 153 6.53 6.82 32.00
N ASP A 154 6.55 6.13 30.86
CA ASP A 154 6.56 6.77 29.56
C ASP A 154 5.28 6.37 28.82
N SER A 155 4.29 7.26 28.86
CA SER A 155 3.10 7.27 28.03
C SER A 155 3.40 7.48 26.53
N ASN A 156 4.60 7.12 26.07
CA ASN A 156 5.12 7.34 24.72
C ASN A 156 5.33 6.02 23.94
N TYR A 157 4.66 4.93 24.31
CA TYR A 157 4.51 3.78 23.40
C TYR A 157 3.54 4.15 22.27
N LEU A 158 4.07 4.90 21.31
CA LEU A 158 3.37 5.50 20.17
C LEU A 158 2.97 4.42 19.16
N GLY A 159 1.88 3.72 19.43
CA GLY A 159 1.26 2.76 18.50
C GLY A 159 -0.24 2.56 18.70
N LEU A 160 -0.81 3.05 19.80
CA LEU A 160 -2.24 3.00 20.08
C LEU A 160 -2.88 4.35 19.79
N ILE A 161 -3.08 4.67 18.51
CA ILE A 161 -4.18 5.58 18.17
C ILE A 161 -5.45 4.76 18.36
N SER A 162 -6.14 5.02 19.46
CA SER A 162 -7.54 4.65 19.66
C SER A 162 -8.36 5.34 18.57
N SER A 163 -8.62 4.62 17.49
CA SER A 163 -9.78 4.91 16.65
C SER A 163 -10.99 4.38 17.42
N ASP A 164 -11.76 5.29 18.00
CA ASP A 164 -13.14 5.03 18.42
C ASP A 164 -13.92 4.56 17.19
N ASP A 165 -13.97 3.24 16.98
CA ASP A 165 -14.86 2.59 16.01
C ASP A 165 -16.24 2.47 16.67
N SER A 166 -17.01 3.55 16.66
CA SER A 166 -18.46 3.47 16.84
C SER A 166 -19.11 3.19 15.48
N ASP A 167 -18.97 1.96 14.98
CA ASP A 167 -19.78 1.48 13.85
C ASP A 167 -21.09 0.89 14.42
N SER A 168 -22.05 1.77 14.67
CA SER A 168 -23.44 1.40 14.88
C SER A 168 -24.14 1.27 13.53
N ASP A 169 -24.13 0.07 12.95
CA ASP A 169 -25.00 -0.27 11.83
C ASP A 169 -25.66 -1.63 12.09
N VAL A 170 -26.72 -1.60 12.91
CA VAL A 170 -27.75 -2.65 12.93
C VAL A 170 -29.11 -1.94 12.95
N ASN A 171 -29.60 -1.61 11.75
CA ASN A 171 -31.02 -1.35 11.53
C ASN A 171 -31.74 -2.70 11.53
N ILE A 172 -32.39 -3.05 12.64
CA ILE A 172 -33.45 -4.07 12.65
C ILE A 172 -34.71 -3.36 13.14
N SER A 173 -35.53 -2.99 12.17
CA SER A 173 -36.94 -2.71 12.39
C SER A 173 -37.67 -4.03 12.62
N SER A 174 -38.36 -4.14 13.75
CA SER A 174 -39.41 -5.14 13.94
C SER A 174 -40.40 -4.64 14.97
N ASP A 175 -41.47 -4.02 14.49
CA ASP A 175 -42.78 -4.15 15.11
C ASP A 175 -43.31 -5.54 14.75
N ASP A 176 -43.69 -6.34 15.74
CA ASP A 176 -44.98 -7.03 15.81
C ASP A 176 -45.05 -7.91 17.07
N ASP A 177 -46.01 -7.58 17.93
CA ASP A 177 -46.51 -8.39 19.03
C ASP A 177 -47.19 -9.66 18.51
N VAL A 178 -46.71 -10.86 18.88
CA VAL A 178 -47.57 -12.03 19.08
C VAL A 178 -47.09 -12.88 20.25
N ASN A 179 -47.99 -13.01 21.21
CA ASN A 179 -47.95 -13.89 22.37
C ASN A 179 -48.24 -15.34 21.94
N ASP A 180 -47.48 -16.34 22.43
CA ASP A 180 -47.99 -17.58 23.06
C ASP A 180 -47.09 -18.85 22.92
N SER A 181 -46.99 -19.53 24.07
CA SER A 181 -46.76 -20.94 24.41
C SER A 181 -45.69 -21.84 23.73
N ASN A 182 -44.68 -22.18 24.56
CA ASN A 182 -44.06 -23.49 24.78
C ASN A 182 -43.78 -24.41 23.58
N LEU A 183 -42.64 -24.18 22.93
CA LEU A 183 -41.89 -25.21 22.22
C LEU A 183 -40.49 -25.32 22.85
N GLU A 184 -40.17 -26.47 23.45
CA GLU A 184 -38.88 -26.74 24.08
C GLU A 184 -37.80 -26.88 22.99
N PHE A 185 -37.22 -25.75 22.59
CA PHE A 185 -36.11 -25.70 21.66
C PHE A 185 -34.82 -25.90 22.45
N TYR A 186 -34.00 -26.87 22.06
CA TYR A 186 -32.65 -27.02 22.60
C TYR A 186 -31.85 -25.76 22.23
N VAL A 187 -31.75 -24.81 23.16
CA VAL A 187 -30.98 -23.57 22.98
C VAL A 187 -29.50 -23.97 22.99
N VAL A 188 -28.96 -24.27 21.82
CA VAL A 188 -27.51 -24.27 21.63
C VAL A 188 -27.08 -22.82 21.74
N ASP A 189 -26.37 -22.47 22.82
CA ASP A 189 -25.82 -21.13 23.01
C ASP A 189 -24.83 -20.82 21.89
N LEU A 190 -25.30 -20.02 20.92
CA LEU A 190 -24.49 -19.54 19.82
C LEU A 190 -23.30 -18.72 20.33
N SER A 191 -23.42 -18.11 21.51
CA SER A 191 -22.33 -17.36 22.16
C SER A 191 -21.19 -18.28 22.54
N SER A 192 -21.46 -19.44 23.14
CA SER A 192 -20.46 -20.47 23.45
C SER A 192 -19.79 -21.03 22.19
N LEU A 193 -20.54 -21.26 21.11
CA LEU A 193 -19.99 -21.70 19.82
C LEU A 193 -19.11 -20.62 19.16
N MET A 194 -19.49 -19.35 19.28
CA MET A 194 -18.72 -18.20 18.77
C MET A 194 -17.48 -17.91 19.62
N LEU A 195 -17.55 -18.08 20.94
CA LEU A 195 -16.40 -17.96 21.84
C LEU A 195 -15.39 -19.07 21.58
N ASN A 196 -15.84 -20.33 21.49
CA ASN A 196 -14.99 -21.45 21.12
C ASN A 196 -14.38 -21.27 19.73
N HIS A 197 -15.12 -20.73 18.76
CA HIS A 197 -14.58 -20.44 17.43
C HIS A 197 -13.58 -19.28 17.44
N LYS A 198 -13.84 -18.23 18.22
CA LYS A 198 -12.94 -17.08 18.39
C LYS A 198 -11.64 -17.52 19.06
N GLU A 199 -11.70 -18.32 20.13
CA GLU A 199 -10.52 -18.91 20.79
C GLU A 199 -9.75 -19.88 19.88
N THR A 200 -10.46 -20.69 19.09
CA THR A 200 -9.82 -21.62 18.13
C THR A 200 -9.15 -20.86 16.98
N ILE A 201 -9.77 -19.79 16.48
CA ILE A 201 -9.18 -18.92 15.44
C ILE A 201 -7.98 -18.13 16.01
N THR A 202 -8.08 -17.58 17.21
CA THR A 202 -6.97 -16.85 17.84
C THR A 202 -5.81 -17.76 18.22
N ASN A 203 -6.08 -19.01 18.64
CA ASN A 203 -5.03 -20.00 18.90
C ASN A 203 -4.33 -20.48 17.63
N THR A 204 -4.98 -20.40 16.46
CA THR A 204 -4.39 -20.81 15.17
C THR A 204 -3.78 -19.65 14.38
N MET A 205 -4.30 -18.43 14.55
CA MET A 205 -3.88 -17.23 13.82
C MET A 205 -3.10 -16.28 14.75
N SER A 206 -1.78 -16.51 14.84
CA SER A 206 -0.86 -15.60 15.53
C SER A 206 0.03 -14.87 14.53
N LEU A 207 0.18 -13.55 14.70
CA LEU A 207 1.10 -12.69 13.97
C LEU A 207 2.27 -12.23 14.86
N PRO A 208 3.43 -11.89 14.28
CA PRO A 208 4.52 -11.25 15.03
C PRO A 208 4.18 -9.83 15.49
N SER A 209 5.09 -9.21 16.24
CA SER A 209 5.01 -7.80 16.63
C SER A 209 4.89 -6.88 15.42
N HIS A 210 4.27 -5.72 15.61
CA HIS A 210 3.91 -4.78 14.54
C HIS A 210 4.59 -3.43 14.71
N LEU A 211 4.99 -2.83 13.59
CA LEU A 211 5.39 -1.43 13.52
C LEU A 211 4.69 -0.74 12.36
N THR A 212 4.40 0.54 12.55
CA THR A 212 3.87 1.38 11.49
C THR A 212 5.01 2.01 10.69
N CYS A 213 4.76 2.20 9.40
CA CYS A 213 5.70 2.80 8.48
C CYS A 213 5.94 4.26 8.86
N SER A 214 7.15 4.59 9.32
CA SER A 214 7.54 5.96 9.70
C SER A 214 7.31 6.96 8.55
N ALA A 215 7.52 6.51 7.31
CA ALA A 215 7.31 7.35 6.14
C ALA A 215 5.82 7.73 5.96
N HIS A 216 4.90 6.79 6.17
CA HIS A 216 3.47 7.08 6.15
C HIS A 216 3.08 7.96 7.36
N THR A 217 3.63 7.69 8.54
CA THR A 217 3.40 8.49 9.75
C THR A 217 3.81 9.96 9.56
N LEU A 218 5.00 10.22 9.01
CA LEU A 218 5.46 11.58 8.71
C LEU A 218 4.52 12.33 7.75
N ASN A 219 3.97 11.63 6.76
CA ASN A 219 3.01 12.24 5.85
C ASN A 219 1.64 12.50 6.48
N LEU A 220 1.19 11.61 7.37
CA LEU A 220 -0.02 11.83 8.14
C LEU A 220 0.14 13.07 9.02
N ILE A 221 1.27 13.22 9.72
CA ILE A 221 1.60 14.42 10.50
C ILE A 221 1.49 15.67 9.62
N ALA A 222 2.19 15.69 8.47
CA ALA A 222 2.14 16.83 7.57
C ALA A 222 0.72 17.15 7.08
N SER A 223 -0.07 16.14 6.75
CA SER A 223 -1.45 16.31 6.26
C SER A 223 -2.39 16.82 7.35
N VAL A 224 -2.28 16.25 8.56
CA VAL A 224 -3.10 16.61 9.73
C VAL A 224 -2.76 18.02 10.21
N ASP A 225 -1.47 18.35 10.30
CA ASP A 225 -1.04 19.67 10.76
C ASP A 225 -1.43 20.75 9.74
N THR A 226 -1.30 20.46 8.44
CA THR A 226 -1.77 21.36 7.39
C THR A 226 -3.28 21.63 7.50
N ALA A 227 -4.07 20.62 7.85
CA ALA A 227 -5.52 20.77 8.03
C ALA A 227 -5.90 21.59 9.27
N LYS A 228 -5.01 21.68 10.26
CA LYS A 228 -5.20 22.45 11.51
C LYS A 228 -4.74 23.91 11.41
N ILE A 229 -4.19 24.35 10.27
CA ILE A 229 -3.74 25.73 10.09
C ILE A 229 -4.94 26.70 10.21
N VAL A 230 -4.86 27.62 11.17
CA VAL A 230 -5.91 28.62 11.45
C VAL A 230 -5.75 29.86 10.57
N ASP A 231 -4.56 30.10 10.00
CA ASP A 231 -4.27 31.30 9.20
C ASP A 231 -5.22 31.44 8.00
N GLN A 232 -5.97 32.55 7.97
CA GLN A 232 -7.01 32.77 6.98
C GLN A 232 -6.46 33.09 5.59
N ALA A 233 -5.28 33.73 5.52
CA ALA A 233 -4.63 34.05 4.25
C ALA A 233 -4.14 32.76 3.56
N TYR A 234 -3.48 31.88 4.31
CA TYR A 234 -3.10 30.52 3.91
C TYR A 234 -4.31 29.72 3.44
N ASN A 235 -5.35 29.66 4.27
CA ASN A 235 -6.56 28.89 3.95
C ASN A 235 -7.23 29.38 2.67
N SER A 236 -7.26 30.69 2.45
CA SER A 236 -7.84 31.30 1.25
C SER A 236 -7.01 30.97 0.00
N ILE A 237 -5.68 31.18 0.05
CA ILE A 237 -4.82 30.92 -1.12
C ILE A 237 -4.72 29.42 -1.43
N SER A 238 -4.62 28.57 -0.42
CA SER A 238 -4.56 27.10 -0.56
C SER A 238 -5.83 26.56 -1.22
N LYS A 239 -7.02 26.94 -0.71
CA LYS A 239 -8.31 26.51 -1.28
C LYS A 239 -8.47 26.95 -2.74
N ILE A 240 -8.15 28.20 -3.05
CA ILE A 240 -8.28 28.72 -4.42
C ILE A 240 -7.32 28.00 -5.37
N THR A 241 -6.05 27.87 -4.97
CA THR A 241 -5.00 27.25 -5.79
C THR A 241 -5.32 25.78 -6.06
N PHE A 242 -5.60 24.99 -5.03
CA PHE A 242 -5.88 23.57 -5.20
C PHE A 242 -7.21 23.29 -5.89
N LYS A 243 -8.22 24.17 -5.75
CA LYS A 243 -9.45 24.09 -6.56
C LYS A 243 -9.15 24.30 -8.05
N ASN A 244 -8.27 25.25 -8.38
CA ASN A 244 -7.88 25.50 -9.76
C ASN A 244 -7.13 24.29 -10.36
N LEU A 245 -6.12 23.77 -9.64
CA LEU A 245 -5.40 22.57 -10.07
C LEU A 245 -6.29 21.32 -10.14
N SER A 246 -7.23 21.15 -9.21
CA SER A 246 -8.21 20.05 -9.27
C SER A 246 -9.05 20.12 -10.54
N SER A 247 -9.44 21.33 -10.97
CA SER A 247 -10.15 21.53 -12.23
C SER A 247 -9.29 21.10 -13.43
N PHE A 248 -8.00 21.40 -13.40
CA PHE A 248 -7.04 20.97 -14.44
C PHE A 248 -6.88 19.45 -14.49
N TRP A 249 -6.64 18.81 -13.35
CA TRP A 249 -6.50 17.34 -13.29
C TRP A 249 -7.79 16.60 -13.64
N ASN A 250 -8.95 17.18 -13.30
CA ASN A 250 -10.25 16.62 -13.69
C ASN A 250 -10.47 16.69 -15.21
N LEU A 251 -10.08 17.79 -15.86
CA LEU A 251 -10.14 17.90 -17.32
C LEU A 251 -9.19 16.91 -18.00
N LEU A 252 -7.95 16.82 -17.51
CA LEU A 252 -6.95 15.89 -18.00
C LEU A 252 -7.38 14.42 -17.88
N SER A 253 -8.01 14.04 -16.77
CA SER A 253 -8.41 12.66 -16.53
C SER A 253 -9.62 12.22 -17.35
N ARG A 254 -10.49 13.16 -17.74
CA ARG A 254 -11.76 12.87 -18.42
C ARG A 254 -11.71 13.03 -19.94
N SER A 255 -10.73 13.76 -20.48
CA SER A 255 -10.64 14.04 -21.92
C SER A 255 -9.28 13.65 -22.50
N THR A 256 -9.29 12.65 -23.39
CA THR A 256 -8.11 12.22 -24.15
C THR A 256 -7.59 13.34 -25.04
N VAL A 257 -8.49 14.11 -25.67
CA VAL A 257 -8.14 15.26 -26.51
C VAL A 257 -7.38 16.33 -25.72
N VAL A 258 -7.83 16.62 -24.49
CA VAL A 258 -7.11 17.55 -23.60
C VAL A 258 -5.76 16.96 -23.18
N SER A 259 -5.72 15.66 -22.85
CA SER A 259 -4.49 14.98 -22.47
C SER A 259 -3.44 15.03 -23.58
N ASP A 260 -3.84 14.75 -24.82
CA ASP A 260 -2.95 14.77 -26.00
C ASP A 260 -2.47 16.19 -26.28
N LYS A 261 -3.38 17.19 -26.24
CA LYS A 261 -2.99 18.59 -26.45
C LYS A 261 -2.03 19.12 -25.37
N VAL A 262 -2.20 18.68 -24.12
CA VAL A 262 -1.24 18.99 -23.05
C VAL A 262 0.09 18.28 -23.28
N PHE A 263 0.08 17.05 -23.78
CA PHE A 263 1.30 16.34 -24.15
C PHE A 263 2.03 17.04 -25.29
N ASP A 264 1.33 17.54 -26.31
CA ASP A 264 1.92 18.27 -27.44
C ASP A 264 2.62 19.57 -26.99
N LEU A 265 2.00 20.31 -26.06
CA LEU A 265 2.53 21.59 -25.57
C LEU A 265 3.62 21.42 -24.51
N CYS A 266 3.50 20.44 -23.61
CA CYS A 266 4.42 20.26 -22.50
C CYS A 266 5.45 19.14 -22.73
N SER A 267 5.35 18.38 -23.82
CA SER A 267 6.14 17.17 -24.10
C SER A 267 6.16 16.15 -22.95
N CYS A 268 5.16 16.19 -22.08
CA CYS A 268 5.06 15.30 -20.92
C CYS A 268 3.63 15.13 -20.42
N LYS A 269 3.40 14.03 -19.70
CA LYS A 269 2.12 13.75 -19.03
C LYS A 269 2.15 14.26 -17.60
N PHE A 270 1.00 14.77 -17.15
CA PHE A 270 0.81 15.20 -15.77
C PHE A 270 0.10 14.09 -14.98
N PRO A 271 0.64 13.67 -13.82
CA PRO A 271 -0.04 12.71 -12.99
C PRO A 271 -1.25 13.37 -12.31
N VAL A 272 -2.35 12.63 -12.24
CA VAL A 272 -3.55 13.03 -11.48
C VAL A 272 -3.35 12.59 -10.03
N PRO A 273 -3.53 13.49 -9.04
CA PRO A 273 -3.42 13.13 -7.63
C PRO A 273 -4.38 11.99 -7.26
N ASN A 274 -3.86 10.95 -6.61
CA ASN A 274 -4.63 9.90 -6.00
C ASN A 274 -4.52 10.00 -4.47
N LEU A 275 -5.66 10.19 -3.79
CA LEU A 275 -5.75 10.34 -2.33
C LEU A 275 -5.23 9.12 -1.57
N THR A 276 -5.41 7.91 -2.10
CA THR A 276 -4.93 6.68 -1.46
C THR A 276 -3.43 6.46 -1.67
N LYS A 277 -2.78 7.28 -2.49
CA LYS A 277 -1.33 7.30 -2.67
C LYS A 277 -0.78 8.56 -2.04
N TRP A 278 -0.32 8.42 -0.81
CA TRP A 278 0.04 9.51 0.09
C TRP A 278 0.97 10.64 -0.44
N ASN A 279 1.77 10.43 -1.49
CA ASN A 279 2.59 11.50 -2.11
C ASN A 279 2.14 11.94 -3.51
N SER A 280 1.02 11.40 -4.01
CA SER A 280 0.55 11.68 -5.35
C SER A 280 0.23 13.17 -5.55
N MET A 281 -0.12 13.87 -4.47
CA MET A 281 -0.33 15.31 -4.48
C MET A 281 0.97 16.08 -4.72
N TYR A 282 2.03 15.76 -3.97
CA TYR A 282 3.34 16.40 -4.15
C TYR A 282 3.87 16.17 -5.58
N ASP A 283 3.87 14.93 -6.07
CA ASP A 283 4.39 14.61 -7.40
C ASP A 283 3.64 15.37 -8.51
N ALA A 284 2.32 15.50 -8.37
CA ALA A 284 1.49 16.26 -9.31
C ALA A 284 1.77 17.76 -9.25
N VAL A 285 1.87 18.33 -8.05
CA VAL A 285 2.17 19.76 -7.87
C VAL A 285 3.59 20.08 -8.35
N HIS A 286 4.57 19.26 -8.00
CA HIS A 286 5.94 19.42 -8.45
C HIS A 286 6.03 19.42 -9.97
N LYS A 287 5.33 18.49 -10.65
CA LYS A 287 5.28 18.45 -12.12
C LYS A 287 4.67 19.72 -12.71
N VAL A 288 3.63 20.28 -12.08
CA VAL A 288 3.03 21.56 -12.45
C VAL A 288 4.03 22.71 -12.31
N VAL A 289 4.73 22.81 -11.18
CA VAL A 289 5.72 23.86 -10.93
C VAL A 289 6.89 23.77 -11.91
N THR A 290 7.42 22.57 -12.19
CA THR A 290 8.52 22.39 -13.16
C THR A 290 8.13 22.80 -14.59
N ASN A 291 6.85 22.71 -14.96
CA ASN A 291 6.35 23.02 -16.30
C ASN A 291 5.57 24.35 -16.36
N LYS A 292 5.83 25.26 -15.42
CA LYS A 292 5.13 26.55 -15.28
C LYS A 292 5.01 27.33 -16.59
N GLN A 293 6.11 27.47 -17.34
CA GLN A 293 6.14 28.24 -18.60
C GLN A 293 5.17 27.65 -19.64
N ASN A 294 5.22 26.34 -19.84
CA ASN A 294 4.34 25.65 -20.81
C ASN A 294 2.89 25.62 -20.34
N LEU A 295 2.65 25.50 -19.03
CA LEU A 295 1.29 25.48 -18.47
C LEU A 295 0.55 26.81 -18.61
N VAL A 296 1.26 27.93 -18.65
CA VAL A 296 0.64 29.24 -18.94
C VAL A 296 0.03 29.23 -20.35
N LEU A 297 0.70 28.61 -21.33
CA LEU A 297 0.20 28.45 -22.69
C LEU A 297 -0.98 27.46 -22.73
N VAL A 298 -0.85 26.34 -22.02
CA VAL A 298 -1.93 25.34 -21.90
C VAL A 298 -3.21 25.97 -21.33
N PHE A 299 -3.12 26.78 -20.28
CA PHE A 299 -4.31 27.40 -19.68
C PHE A 299 -4.98 28.41 -20.62
N ASN A 300 -4.22 29.08 -21.50
CA ASN A 300 -4.80 29.91 -22.57
C ASN A 300 -5.60 29.04 -23.56
N GLU A 301 -4.96 27.99 -24.08
CA GLU A 301 -5.53 27.09 -25.08
C GLU A 301 -6.77 26.34 -24.58
N LEU A 302 -6.73 25.89 -23.33
CA LEU A 302 -7.85 25.17 -22.69
C LEU A 302 -8.93 26.11 -22.12
N LYS A 303 -8.80 27.43 -22.32
CA LYS A 303 -9.71 28.46 -21.78
C LYS A 303 -9.94 28.32 -20.27
N MET A 304 -8.89 27.94 -19.54
CA MET A 304 -8.92 27.74 -18.09
C MET A 304 -8.62 29.04 -17.35
N LYS A 305 -9.05 29.11 -16.08
CA LYS A 305 -8.69 30.22 -15.21
C LYS A 305 -7.17 30.25 -15.00
N LYS A 306 -6.53 31.32 -15.47
CA LYS A 306 -5.11 31.58 -15.24
C LYS A 306 -4.81 31.67 -13.75
N MET A 307 -3.72 31.03 -13.35
CA MET A 307 -3.17 31.15 -12.00
C MET A 307 -2.47 32.49 -11.84
N LYS A 308 -2.76 33.19 -10.75
CA LYS A 308 -2.13 34.46 -10.38
C LYS A 308 -0.69 34.24 -9.89
N LYS A 309 0.09 35.33 -9.83
CA LYS A 309 1.50 35.29 -9.38
C LYS A 309 1.63 34.71 -7.96
N ASN A 310 0.74 35.10 -7.05
CA ASN A 310 0.72 34.59 -5.68
C ASN A 310 0.39 33.09 -5.61
N GLU A 311 -0.53 32.58 -6.45
CA GLU A 311 -0.84 31.14 -6.53
C GLU A 311 0.41 30.34 -6.97
N TRP A 312 1.18 30.84 -7.94
CA TRP A 312 2.43 30.21 -8.35
C TRP A 312 3.49 30.21 -7.24
N SER A 313 3.67 31.35 -6.55
CA SER A 313 4.61 31.44 -5.42
C SER A 313 4.22 30.49 -4.29
N PHE A 314 2.93 30.35 -4.01
CA PHE A 314 2.42 29.37 -3.04
C PHE A 314 2.77 27.93 -3.43
N LEU A 315 2.62 27.54 -4.71
CA LEU A 315 2.99 26.19 -5.15
C LEU A 315 4.50 25.94 -5.06
N GLU A 316 5.32 26.94 -5.39
CA GLU A 316 6.78 26.85 -5.26
C GLU A 316 7.18 26.66 -3.79
N GLU A 317 6.54 27.38 -2.87
CA GLU A 317 6.75 27.22 -1.43
C GLU A 317 6.25 25.87 -0.92
N TYR A 318 5.06 25.43 -1.36
CA TYR A 318 4.54 24.09 -1.07
C TYR A 318 5.53 23.01 -1.46
N CYS A 319 6.14 23.09 -2.65
CA CYS A 319 7.15 22.14 -3.09
C CYS A 319 8.43 22.15 -2.24
N LYS A 320 8.81 23.32 -1.69
CA LYS A 320 9.97 23.43 -0.78
C LYS A 320 9.67 22.79 0.57
N VAL A 321 8.48 23.04 1.12
CA VAL A 321 8.06 22.51 2.44
C VAL A 321 7.84 21.00 2.38
N MET A 322 7.15 20.50 1.35
CA MET A 322 6.81 19.09 1.22
C MET A 322 7.91 18.24 0.57
N GLY A 323 8.92 18.87 -0.04
CA GLY A 323 10.02 18.19 -0.74
C GLY A 323 10.84 17.24 0.14
N PRO A 324 11.27 17.63 1.36
CA PRO A 324 12.01 16.74 2.25
C PRO A 324 11.25 15.44 2.60
N LEU A 325 9.92 15.52 2.76
CA LEU A 325 9.07 14.36 3.04
C LEU A 325 9.08 13.36 1.87
N GLN A 326 9.06 13.86 0.63
CA GLN A 326 9.17 13.03 -0.57
C GLN A 326 10.57 12.40 -0.72
N TYR A 327 11.64 13.15 -0.40
CA TYR A 327 13.01 12.64 -0.49
C TYR A 327 13.26 11.47 0.47
N HIS A 328 12.75 11.56 1.70
CA HIS A 328 12.85 10.48 2.68
C HIS A 328 12.21 9.18 2.15
N ARG A 329 11.07 9.29 1.47
CA ARG A 329 10.40 8.14 0.84
C ARG A 329 11.21 7.50 -0.29
N ILE A 330 11.79 8.30 -1.20
CA ILE A 330 12.56 7.74 -2.33
C ILE A 330 13.68 6.86 -1.77
N ASN A 331 14.34 7.32 -0.72
CA ASN A 331 15.33 6.51 -0.02
C ASN A 331 14.74 5.25 0.61
N CYS A 332 13.57 5.31 1.25
CA CYS A 332 12.89 4.12 1.76
C CYS A 332 12.51 3.12 0.66
N LYS A 333 11.97 3.57 -0.48
CA LYS A 333 11.61 2.71 -1.62
C LYS A 333 12.84 2.09 -2.29
N VAL A 334 13.87 2.88 -2.57
CA VAL A 334 15.13 2.39 -3.18
C VAL A 334 15.82 1.38 -2.26
N LYS A 335 15.69 1.55 -0.94
CA LYS A 335 16.20 0.62 0.08
C LYS A 335 15.27 -0.56 0.37
N GLY A 336 14.16 -0.71 -0.35
CA GLY A 336 13.20 -1.81 -0.15
C GLY A 336 12.47 -1.78 1.20
N LEU A 337 12.51 -0.66 1.94
CA LEU A 337 11.85 -0.50 3.24
C LEU A 337 10.34 -0.20 3.13
N VAL A 338 9.89 0.16 1.93
CA VAL A 338 8.50 0.40 1.58
C VAL A 338 8.32 -0.05 0.14
N ILE A 339 7.29 -0.86 -0.14
CA ILE A 339 6.97 -1.34 -1.49
C ILE A 339 6.42 -0.19 -2.35
#